data_AF-A0A848LWB0-F1
#
_entry.id   AF-A0A848LWB0-F1
#
_cell.length_a   1.000
_cell.length_b   1.000
_cell.length_c   1.000
_cell.angle_alpha   90.00
_cell.angle_beta   90.00
_cell.angle_gamma   90.00
#
_symmetry.space_group_name_H-M   'P 1'
#
loop_
_entity.id
_entity.type
_entity.pdbx_description
1 polymer ?
#
loop_
_entity_poly.entity_id
_entity_poly.type
_entity_poly.pdbx_seq_one_letter_code
_entity_poly.pdbx_strand_id
1 'polypeptide(L)'
;LMVGAVGLGGSWHVELLEEARAQVVRLETGQACTVERAALPAGVREGDVVVDGRLDPERTARRVREVARRRALLAVPVPPGLDL
;
A
#
# COMPACT_ATOMS: atom_id res chain seq x y z
N LEU A 1 9.88 -13.27 13.19
CA LEU A 1 9.35 -11.93 12.90
C LEU A 1 10.40 -10.91 13.29
N MET A 2 11.16 -10.38 12.34
CA MET A 2 12.11 -9.29 12.59
C MET A 2 11.33 -7.98 12.66
N VAL A 3 11.25 -7.39 13.85
CA VAL A 3 10.85 -5.98 14.01
C VAL A 3 12.06 -5.15 13.64
N GLY A 4 12.20 -4.87 12.34
CA GLY A 4 13.24 -3.97 11.87
C GLY A 4 12.86 -2.55 12.21
N ALA A 5 13.71 -1.84 12.97
CA ALA A 5 13.74 -0.40 12.97
C ALA A 5 14.14 0.06 11.56
N VAL A 6 13.19 0.00 10.63
CA VAL A 6 13.37 0.46 9.27
C VAL A 6 13.43 1.97 9.38
N GLY A 7 14.63 2.54 9.25
CA GLY A 7 14.77 3.95 8.93
C GLY A 7 13.82 4.24 7.76
N LEU A 8 12.93 5.21 7.95
CA LEU A 8 11.84 5.56 7.03
C LEU A 8 12.32 6.15 5.69
N GLY A 9 13.59 5.94 5.33
CA GLY A 9 14.16 6.28 4.04
C GLY A 9 13.72 5.29 2.98
N GLY A 10 13.36 5.81 1.81
CA GLY A 10 12.84 5.04 0.68
C GLY A 10 11.34 5.15 0.50
N SER A 11 10.84 4.46 -0.51
CA SER A 11 9.43 4.52 -0.92
C SER A 11 8.68 3.23 -0.58
N TRP A 12 7.53 3.38 0.05
CA TRP A 12 6.71 2.26 0.50
C TRP A 12 5.22 2.56 0.37
N HIS A 13 4.43 1.50 0.27
CA HIS A 13 2.99 1.51 0.13
C HIS A 13 2.34 0.95 1.39
N VAL A 14 1.31 1.60 1.91
CA VAL A 14 0.54 1.10 3.06
C VAL A 14 -0.48 0.10 2.57
N GLU A 15 -0.31 -1.16 2.97
CA GLU A 15 -1.18 -2.27 2.57
C GLU A 15 -2.30 -2.50 3.59
N LEU A 16 -1.96 -2.48 4.87
CA LEU A 16 -2.90 -2.64 5.98
C LEU A 16 -2.55 -1.65 7.08
N LEU A 17 -3.55 -1.01 7.66
CA LEU A 17 -3.36 -0.02 8.70
C LEU A 17 -4.25 -0.32 9.91
N GLU A 18 -3.64 -0.89 10.95
CA GLU A 18 -4.30 -1.20 12.21
C GLU A 18 -4.12 -0.07 13.24
N GLU A 19 -4.65 -0.27 14.44
CA GLU A 19 -4.61 0.71 15.52
C GLU A 19 -3.17 1.02 15.98
N ALA A 20 -2.35 0.00 16.20
CA ALA A 20 -0.97 0.16 16.68
C ALA A 20 0.09 -0.08 15.60
N ARG A 21 -0.24 -0.82 14.54
CA ARG A 21 0.71 -1.32 13.54
C ARG A 21 0.24 -1.06 12.13
N ALA A 22 1.17 -1.14 11.19
CA ALA A 22 0.86 -1.15 9.78
C ALA A 22 1.69 -2.19 9.06
N GLN A 23 1.10 -2.79 8.03
CA GLN A 23 1.82 -3.54 7.02
C GLN A 23 2.13 -2.61 5.86
N VAL A 24 3.40 -2.54 5.48
CA VAL A 24 3.88 -1.74 4.37
C VAL A 24 4.67 -2.59 3.40
N VAL A 25 4.62 -2.24 2.12
CA VAL A 25 5.38 -2.89 1.05
C VAL A 25 6.39 -1.90 0.49
N ARG A 26 7.67 -2.26 0.53
CA ARG A 26 8.74 -1.49 -0.13
C ARG A 26 8.52 -1.50 -1.63
N LEU A 27 8.43 -0.34 -2.26
CA LEU A 27 8.14 -0.25 -3.69
C LEU A 27 9.30 -0.71 -4.58
N GLU A 28 10.52 -0.60 -4.10
CA GLU A 28 11.74 -1.00 -4.82
C GLU A 28 11.92 -2.52 -4.87
N THR A 29 11.57 -3.21 -3.79
CA THR A 29 11.85 -4.64 -3.63
C THR A 29 10.60 -5.52 -3.62
N GLY A 30 9.41 -4.92 -3.47
CA GLY A 30 8.16 -5.64 -3.23
C GLY A 30 8.10 -6.34 -1.86
N GLN A 31 9.07 -6.10 -0.98
CA GLN A 31 9.12 -6.76 0.32
C GLN A 31 8.09 -6.15 1.27
N ALA A 32 7.23 -6.99 1.84
CA ALA A 32 6.34 -6.61 2.92
C ALA A 32 7.07 -6.61 4.27
N CYS A 33 6.77 -5.62 5.12
CA CYS A 33 7.23 -5.56 6.49
C CYS A 33 6.18 -4.90 7.39
N THR A 34 6.24 -5.21 8.69
CA THR A 34 5.40 -4.58 9.71
C THR A 34 6.17 -3.45 10.38
N VAL A 35 5.51 -2.32 10.58
CA VAL A 35 6.05 -1.16 11.28
C VAL A 35 5.04 -0.65 12.32
N GLU A 36 5.53 0.09 13.31
CA GLU A 36 4.67 0.79 14.27
C GLU A 36 3.89 1.91 13.56
N ARG A 37 2.60 2.06 13.84
CA ARG A 37 1.76 3.12 13.26
C ARG A 37 2.33 4.51 13.54
N ALA A 38 2.90 4.70 14.73
CA ALA A 38 3.51 5.96 15.15
C ALA A 38 4.73 6.37 14.30
N ALA A 39 5.32 5.44 13.53
CA ALA A 39 6.40 5.74 12.60
C ALA A 39 5.89 6.28 11.25
N LEU A 40 4.59 6.23 10.98
CA LEU A 40 4.01 6.73 9.74
C LEU A 40 3.63 8.23 9.86
N PRO A 41 3.61 8.97 8.74
CA PRO A 41 3.09 10.33 8.75
C PRO A 41 1.62 10.36 9.19
N ALA A 42 1.25 11.42 9.90
CA ALA A 42 -0.14 11.62 10.31
C ALA A 42 -1.07 11.69 9.10
N GLY A 43 -2.28 11.14 9.25
CA GLY A 43 -3.30 11.16 8.20
C GLY A 43 -3.14 10.10 7.11
N VAL A 44 -2.11 9.24 7.19
CA VAL A 44 -1.94 8.11 6.26
C VAL A 44 -3.12 7.15 6.31
N ARG A 45 -3.44 6.58 5.15
CA ARG A 45 -4.50 5.59 4.93
C ARG A 45 -3.95 4.38 4.19
N GLU A 46 -4.71 3.29 4.23
CA GLU A 46 -4.47 2.15 3.35
C GLU A 46 -4.53 2.60 1.89
N GLY A 47 -3.59 2.09 1.09
CA GLY A 47 -3.44 2.49 -0.31
C GLY A 47 -2.41 3.61 -0.53
N ASP A 48 -2.08 4.40 0.49
CA ASP A 48 -1.18 5.53 0.36
C ASP A 48 0.25 5.10 0.04
N VAL A 49 0.95 5.98 -0.67
CA VAL A 49 2.39 5.90 -0.89
C VAL A 49 3.08 6.93 -0.02
N VAL A 50 4.10 6.48 0.70
CA VAL A 50 4.96 7.34 1.50
C VAL A 50 6.38 7.25 0.94
N VAL A 51 7.01 8.41 0.79
CA VAL A 51 8.38 8.58 0.28
C VAL A 51 9.16 9.38 1.30
N ASP A 52 10.24 8.81 1.83
CA ASP A 52 11.12 9.46 2.80
C ASP A 52 10.34 10.07 3.98
N GLY A 53 9.36 9.31 4.49
CA GLY A 53 8.51 9.69 5.62
C GLY A 53 7.39 10.68 5.30
N ARG A 54 7.17 11.06 4.04
CA ARG A 54 6.11 11.99 3.62
C ARG A 54 5.11 11.33 2.67
N LEU A 55 3.84 11.68 2.85
CA LEU A 55 2.75 11.20 1.99
C LEU A 55 2.92 11.79 0.57
N ASP A 56 2.87 10.93 -0.45
CA ASP A 56 3.02 11.30 -1.86
C ASP A 56 1.68 11.06 -2.60
N PRO A 57 0.85 12.10 -2.75
CA PRO A 57 -0.48 11.95 -3.36
C PRO A 57 -0.42 11.65 -4.85
N GLU A 58 0.60 12.13 -5.57
CA GLU A 58 0.73 11.88 -7.01
C GLU A 58 1.06 10.41 -7.29
N ARG A 59 2.01 9.84 -6.54
CA ARG A 59 2.34 8.41 -6.63
C ARG A 59 1.19 7.54 -6.17
N THR A 60 0.47 7.95 -5.14
CA THR A 60 -0.75 7.26 -4.69
C THR A 60 -1.78 7.20 -5.82
N ALA A 61 -2.11 8.33 -6.43
CA ALA A 61 -3.05 8.39 -7.54
C ALA A 61 -2.59 7.56 -8.75
N ARG A 62 -1.28 7.57 -9.06
CA ARG A 62 -0.71 6.73 -10.13
C ARG A 62 -0.88 5.24 -9.84
N ARG A 63 -0.58 4.81 -8.60
CA ARG A 63 -0.71 3.42 -8.15
C ARG A 63 -2.16 2.95 -8.25
N VAL A 64 -3.11 3.77 -7.80
CA VAL A 64 -4.55 3.48 -7.91
C VAL A 64 -4.95 3.25 -9.37
N ARG A 65 -4.53 4.12 -10.29
CA ARG A 65 -4.81 3.95 -11.72
C ARG A 65 -4.19 2.69 -12.30
N GLU A 66 -2.95 2.37 -11.92
CA GLU A 66 -2.24 1.16 -12.37
C GLU A 66 -2.94 -0.12 -11.90
N VAL A 67 -3.35 -0.17 -10.63
CA VAL A 67 -4.10 -1.30 -10.06
C VAL A 67 -5.46 -1.43 -10.74
N ALA A 68 -6.19 -0.33 -10.92
CA ALA A 68 -7.47 -0.33 -11.63
C ALA A 68 -7.32 -0.87 -13.06
N ARG A 69 -6.30 -0.41 -13.79
CA ARG A 69 -6.00 -0.90 -15.15
C ARG A 69 -5.68 -2.40 -15.15
N ARG A 70 -4.84 -2.88 -14.22
CA ARG A 70 -4.51 -4.31 -14.12
C ARG A 70 -5.73 -5.15 -13.77
N ARG A 71 -6.56 -4.70 -12.82
CA ARG A 71 -7.81 -5.39 -12.46
C ARG A 71 -8.75 -5.47 -13.65
N ALA A 72 -8.90 -4.41 -14.43
CA ALA A 72 -9.71 -4.43 -15.64
C ALA A 72 -9.18 -5.42 -16.69
N LEU A 73 -7.85 -5.52 -16.86
CA LEU A 73 -7.23 -6.49 -17.78
C LEU A 73 -7.38 -7.95 -17.32
N LEU A 74 -7.43 -8.18 -16.01
CA LEU A 74 -7.56 -9.50 -15.41
C LEU A 74 -9.01 -9.86 -15.03
N ALA A 75 -9.96 -8.96 -15.28
CA ALA A 75 -11.35 -9.18 -14.95
C ALA A 75 -11.91 -10.33 -15.78
N VAL A 76 -12.35 -11.38 -15.10
CA VAL A 76 -13.12 -12.45 -15.73
C VAL A 76 -14.57 -11.98 -15.79
N PRO A 77 -15.20 -11.92 -16.98
CA PRO A 77 -16.60 -11.54 -17.07
C PRO A 77 -17.45 -12.54 -16.28
N VAL A 78 -18.36 -12.02 -15.45
CA VAL A 78 -19.33 -12.86 -14.74
C VAL A 78 -20.31 -13.39 -15.79
N PRO A 79 -20.47 -14.72 -15.92
CA PRO A 79 -21.45 -15.28 -16.84
C PRO A 79 -22.86 -14.81 -16.48
N PRO A 80 -23.73 -14.55 -17.47
CA PRO A 80 -25.11 -14.17 -17.20
C PRO A 80 -25.81 -15.26 -16.39
N GLY A 81 -26.52 -14.87 -15.32
CA GLY A 81 -27.28 -15.79 -14.45
C GLY A 81 -26.55 -16.27 -13.19
N LEU A 82 -25.32 -15.82 -12.95
CA LEU A 82 -24.63 -15.98 -11.66
C LEU A 82 -24.90 -14.75 -10.77
N ASP A 83 -25.58 -14.99 -9.64
CA ASP A 83 -25.74 -14.00 -8.56
C ASP A 83 -24.52 -14.15 -7.62
N LEU A 84 -23.73 -13.09 -7.46
CA LEU A 84 -22.48 -13.07 -6.68
C LEU A 84 -22.60 -12.11 -5.50
#